data_AF-A0A7J2KDM4-F1
#
_entry.id   AF-A0A7J2KDM4-F1
#
_cell.length_a   1.000
_cell.length_b   1.000
_cell.length_c   1.000
_cell.angle_alpha   90.00
_cell.angle_beta   90.00
_cell.angle_gamma   90.00
#
_symmetry.space_group_name_H-M   'P 1'
#
loop_
_entity.id
_entity.type
_entity.pdbx_description
1 polymer ?
#
loop_
_entity_poly.entity_id
_entity_poly.type
_entity_poly.pdbx_seq_one_letter_code
_entity_poly.pdbx_strand_id
1 'polypeptide(L)'
;MKRGRRTIVEDNMLINEILSLWDEKGDVLRFMDIHRKFVKVDVVSNIKYKSSTMRILNRLIQKGYLERIDRGKYQIKVSPKPFQVSNIINQLREKYGDKMIYEWRTGGFLWTLAEGVIYGFPRDIEDSPLFNEILRVLLIRLSSIFKAIVMLGVSAKLFKDIKKAPIPYTAVREYIVSIIPYILGERSGIDFDGLPGRDLIELYKKIIKSMPNEIDGQPIDIDGLKGYTELGEKLLNFSMSLDEYIDTKLMENKLDWDTVRELKNVVLVIYPSRDVIDKDQEERELYELLKSYIDKGISDASILSSIILYDENIVHKVIRYLEPILKGERAKRLIKLYKLAMAGRVLDNVISIYLVHKGREEGSINLKYMEEVIDVEDEEYSPISLKEYLDKERRRGYTLRDMIMGVWLSRWPSITPKSIRYYIMYFKEDEKEEIVNVAEELIKEVLTALDIRFPRNIDTILEKGYRLALKLEGSLEKDQRILLKNIKEKLGNNP
;
A
#
# COMPACT_ATOMS: atom_id res chain seq x y z
N MET A 1 -18.80 -35.68 29.27
CA MET A 1 -18.59 -35.52 27.81
C MET A 1 -17.30 -36.24 27.41
N LYS A 2 -17.36 -37.18 26.44
CA LYS A 2 -16.17 -37.82 25.88
C LYS A 2 -15.39 -36.77 25.08
N ARG A 3 -14.22 -36.34 25.57
CA ARG A 3 -13.30 -35.48 24.80
C ARG A 3 -12.85 -36.24 23.55
N GLY A 4 -13.10 -35.68 22.37
CA GLY A 4 -12.58 -36.19 21.10
C GLY A 4 -11.04 -36.25 21.12
N ARG A 5 -10.46 -37.10 20.27
CA ARG A 5 -9.00 -37.16 20.09
C ARG A 5 -8.51 -35.81 19.60
N ARG A 6 -7.57 -35.20 20.33
CA ARG A 6 -6.94 -33.95 19.93
C ARG A 6 -6.22 -34.12 18.60
N THR A 7 -6.27 -33.10 17.76
CA THR A 7 -5.51 -33.05 16.52
C THR A 7 -4.02 -32.88 16.81
N ILE A 8 -3.14 -33.21 15.85
CA ILE A 8 -1.68 -33.03 15.99
C ILE A 8 -1.33 -31.56 16.27
N VAL A 9 -2.12 -30.63 15.73
CA VAL A 9 -1.96 -29.18 15.92
C VAL A 9 -2.30 -28.79 17.37
N GLU A 10 -3.42 -29.26 17.90
CA GLU A 10 -3.84 -29.01 19.30
C GLU A 10 -2.84 -29.60 20.31
N ASP A 11 -2.29 -30.78 20.03
CA ASP A 11 -1.27 -31.40 20.88
C ASP A 11 0.05 -30.61 20.87
N ASN A 12 0.44 -30.05 19.71
CA ASN A 12 1.63 -29.19 19.61
C ASN A 12 1.43 -27.82 20.28
N MET A 13 0.22 -27.25 20.22
CA MET A 13 -0.13 -26.01 20.91
C MET A 13 -0.02 -26.16 22.43
N LEU A 14 -0.62 -27.22 22.98
CA LEU A 14 -0.55 -27.51 24.41
C LEU A 14 0.91 -27.70 24.87
N ILE A 15 1.73 -28.37 24.06
CA ILE A 15 3.15 -28.55 24.37
C ILE A 15 3.86 -27.18 24.41
N ASN A 16 3.62 -26.29 23.45
CA ASN A 16 4.23 -24.96 23.46
C ASN A 16 3.79 -24.12 24.68
N GLU A 17 2.50 -24.17 25.03
CA GLU A 17 1.95 -23.49 26.21
C GLU A 17 2.53 -24.04 27.54
N ILE A 18 2.83 -25.33 27.58
CA ILE A 18 3.53 -25.92 28.72
C ILE A 18 5.00 -25.49 28.76
N LEU A 19 5.67 -25.42 27.61
CA LEU A 19 7.10 -25.08 27.55
C LEU A 19 7.36 -23.59 27.77
N SER A 20 6.39 -22.71 27.50
CA SER A 20 6.49 -21.26 27.79
C SER A 20 6.48 -20.92 29.28
N LEU A 21 6.35 -21.90 30.18
CA LEU A 21 6.49 -21.66 31.62
C LEU A 21 7.91 -21.28 32.03
N TRP A 22 8.90 -21.67 31.22
CA TRP A 22 10.32 -21.34 31.36
C TRP A 22 10.64 -20.11 30.50
N ASP A 23 11.43 -19.18 31.02
CA ASP A 23 11.74 -17.93 30.34
C ASP A 23 12.88 -18.15 29.33
N GLU A 24 13.90 -18.92 29.72
CA GLU A 24 15.06 -19.24 28.88
C GLU A 24 15.45 -20.72 28.92
N LYS A 25 16.28 -21.12 27.94
CA LYS A 25 16.87 -22.45 27.91
C LYS A 25 17.78 -22.62 29.12
N GLY A 26 17.55 -23.68 29.91
CA GLY A 26 18.31 -23.95 31.12
C GLY A 26 17.66 -23.48 32.41
N ASP A 27 16.54 -22.77 32.35
CA ASP A 27 15.78 -22.39 33.54
C ASP A 27 15.25 -23.61 34.31
N VAL A 28 15.18 -23.49 35.63
CA VAL A 28 14.77 -24.57 36.54
C VAL A 28 13.52 -24.17 37.32
N LEU A 29 12.45 -24.94 37.14
CA LEU A 29 11.20 -24.73 37.87
C LEU A 29 10.92 -25.89 38.84
N ARG A 30 10.30 -25.56 39.98
CA ARG A 30 9.87 -26.55 40.96
C ARG A 30 8.52 -27.13 40.58
N PHE A 31 8.30 -28.40 40.92
CA PHE A 31 7.06 -29.13 40.64
C PHE A 31 5.80 -28.39 41.09
N MET A 32 5.82 -27.80 42.29
CA MET A 32 4.66 -27.09 42.82
C MET A 32 4.37 -25.79 42.07
N ASP A 33 5.41 -25.11 41.58
CA ASP A 33 5.27 -23.89 40.77
C ASP A 33 4.69 -24.24 39.39
N ILE A 34 5.20 -25.31 38.77
CA ILE A 34 4.66 -25.87 37.51
C ILE A 34 3.21 -26.32 37.70
N HIS A 35 2.91 -27.06 38.75
CA HIS A 35 1.57 -27.59 39.00
C HIS A 35 0.54 -26.48 39.19
N ARG A 36 0.89 -25.42 39.94
CA ARG A 36 0.03 -24.23 40.09
C ARG A 36 -0.20 -23.54 38.75
N LYS A 37 0.85 -23.35 37.94
CA LYS A 37 0.69 -22.77 36.61
C LYS A 37 -0.17 -23.66 35.68
N PHE A 38 0.02 -24.99 35.67
CA PHE A 38 -0.82 -25.92 34.89
C PHE A 38 -2.31 -25.88 35.25
N VAL A 39 -2.63 -25.63 36.53
CA VAL A 39 -4.03 -25.44 36.95
C VAL A 39 -4.55 -24.08 36.50
N LYS A 40 -3.71 -23.03 36.55
CA LYS A 40 -4.07 -21.68 36.10
C LYS A 40 -4.36 -21.62 34.59
N VAL A 41 -3.69 -22.42 33.78
CA VAL A 41 -3.87 -22.49 32.31
C VAL A 41 -4.70 -23.70 31.86
N ASP A 42 -5.48 -24.31 32.76
CA ASP A 42 -6.39 -25.43 32.46
C ASP A 42 -5.78 -26.69 31.80
N VAL A 43 -4.45 -26.82 31.83
CA VAL A 43 -3.72 -28.04 31.47
C VAL A 43 -4.06 -29.17 32.47
N VAL A 44 -4.29 -28.82 33.73
CA VAL A 44 -4.73 -29.73 34.79
C VAL A 44 -5.96 -29.16 35.49
N SER A 45 -7.03 -29.94 35.55
CA SER A 45 -8.36 -29.47 36.01
C SER A 45 -8.44 -29.03 37.48
N ASN A 46 -7.50 -29.42 38.35
CA ASN A 46 -7.55 -29.06 39.76
C ASN A 46 -6.19 -29.26 40.47
N ILE A 47 -5.93 -28.45 41.50
CA ILE A 47 -4.75 -28.53 42.37
C ILE A 47 -4.61 -29.85 43.14
N LYS A 48 -5.68 -30.65 43.24
CA LYS A 48 -5.65 -32.00 43.82
C LYS A 48 -5.03 -33.03 42.86
N TYR A 49 -5.00 -32.77 41.56
CA TYR A 49 -4.57 -33.73 40.53
C TYR A 49 -3.07 -33.67 40.21
N LYS A 50 -2.21 -33.75 41.25
CA LYS A 50 -0.75 -33.77 41.10
C LYS A 50 -0.23 -34.91 40.20
N SER A 51 -0.91 -36.05 40.18
CA SER A 51 -0.57 -37.20 39.35
C SER A 51 -0.70 -36.91 37.84
N SER A 52 -1.59 -35.99 37.44
CA SER A 52 -1.74 -35.57 36.05
C SER A 52 -0.56 -34.71 35.60
N THR A 53 -0.14 -33.73 36.42
CA THR A 53 1.09 -32.95 36.17
C THR A 53 2.31 -33.86 36.08
N MET A 54 2.44 -34.85 36.97
CA MET A 54 3.56 -35.79 36.94
C MET A 54 3.60 -36.59 35.63
N ARG A 55 2.45 -37.08 35.14
CA ARG A 55 2.35 -37.78 33.85
C ARG A 55 2.76 -36.90 32.67
N ILE A 56 2.32 -35.64 32.66
CA ILE A 56 2.67 -34.67 31.61
C ILE A 56 4.18 -34.41 31.61
N LEU A 57 4.77 -34.13 32.77
CA LEU A 57 6.21 -33.87 32.90
C LEU A 57 7.05 -35.08 32.46
N ASN A 58 6.68 -36.28 32.88
CA ASN A 58 7.37 -37.51 32.44
C ASN A 58 7.31 -37.68 30.91
N ARG A 59 6.18 -37.37 30.28
CA ARG A 59 6.02 -37.44 28.82
C ARG A 59 6.89 -36.40 28.10
N LEU A 60 7.04 -35.21 28.66
CA LEU A 60 7.89 -34.15 28.12
C LEU A 60 9.39 -34.48 28.27
N ILE A 61 9.77 -35.14 29.37
CA ILE A 61 11.12 -35.69 29.55
C ILE A 61 11.40 -36.77 28.51
N GLN A 62 10.48 -37.72 28.32
CA GLN A 62 10.61 -38.76 27.30
C GLN A 62 10.74 -38.21 25.87
N LYS A 63 10.05 -37.10 25.59
CA LYS A 63 10.14 -36.39 24.29
C LYS A 63 11.36 -35.47 24.18
N GLY A 64 12.22 -35.40 25.20
CA GLY A 64 13.47 -34.62 25.18
C GLY A 64 13.30 -33.11 25.40
N TYR A 65 12.10 -32.64 25.76
CA TYR A 65 11.86 -31.20 25.99
C TYR A 65 12.35 -30.74 27.37
N LEU A 66 12.25 -31.61 28.37
CA LEU A 66 12.62 -31.33 29.76
C LEU A 66 13.65 -32.35 30.27
N GLU A 67 14.38 -31.98 31.30
CA GLU A 67 15.10 -32.91 32.16
C GLU A 67 14.80 -32.67 33.63
N ARG A 68 14.97 -33.71 34.43
CA ARG A 68 14.82 -33.64 35.88
C ARG A 68 16.21 -33.57 36.50
N ILE A 69 16.61 -32.38 36.95
CA ILE A 69 17.93 -32.18 37.57
C ILE A 69 17.93 -32.71 39.03
N ASP A 70 16.80 -32.59 39.73
CA ASP A 70 16.72 -32.91 41.17
C ASP A 70 15.29 -33.33 41.56
N ARG A 71 15.08 -33.75 42.82
CA ARG A 71 13.78 -34.13 43.35
C ARG A 71 12.80 -32.95 43.27
N GLY A 72 11.90 -33.03 42.29
CA GLY A 72 10.87 -32.02 42.05
C GLY A 72 11.37 -30.76 41.35
N LYS A 73 12.55 -30.78 40.72
CA LYS A 73 13.06 -29.67 39.89
C LYS A 73 13.19 -30.12 38.44
N TYR A 74 12.67 -29.30 37.52
CA TYR A 74 12.61 -29.59 36.09
C TYR A 74 13.24 -28.46 35.29
N GLN A 75 14.10 -28.81 34.35
CA GLN A 75 14.82 -27.89 33.48
C GLN A 75 14.41 -28.06 32.04
N ILE A 76 14.29 -26.96 31.32
CA ILE A 76 13.98 -27.00 29.89
C ILE A 76 15.27 -27.21 29.07
N LYS A 77 15.26 -28.22 28.19
CA LYS A 77 16.40 -28.57 27.32
C LYS A 77 16.35 -27.89 25.95
N VAL A 78 15.16 -27.50 25.53
CA VAL A 78 14.92 -26.78 24.27
C VAL A 78 14.73 -25.30 24.57
N SER A 79 15.05 -24.43 23.62
CA SER A 79 14.63 -23.03 23.75
C SER A 79 13.10 -22.99 23.79
N PRO A 80 12.47 -22.27 24.74
CA PRO A 80 11.03 -22.06 24.73
C PRO A 80 10.63 -21.56 23.34
N LYS A 81 9.70 -22.25 22.67
CA LYS A 81 9.17 -21.71 21.42
C LYS A 81 8.31 -20.51 21.79
N PRO A 82 8.61 -19.31 21.28
CA PRO A 82 7.79 -18.15 21.55
C PRO A 82 6.37 -18.43 21.06
N PHE A 83 5.41 -17.81 21.74
CA PHE A 83 4.03 -17.73 21.30
C PHE A 83 3.96 -17.42 19.79
N GLN A 84 3.31 -18.29 19.02
CA GLN A 84 3.20 -18.15 17.56
C GLN A 84 1.89 -17.48 17.20
N VAL A 85 1.92 -16.22 16.81
CA VAL A 85 0.74 -15.44 16.39
C VAL A 85 -0.04 -16.14 15.26
N SER A 86 0.67 -16.83 14.35
CA SER A 86 0.06 -17.60 13.25
C SER A 86 -0.94 -18.66 13.73
N ASN A 87 -0.73 -19.22 14.92
CA ASN A 87 -1.62 -20.23 15.48
C ASN A 87 -2.97 -19.63 15.88
N ILE A 88 -2.98 -18.44 16.48
CA ILE A 88 -4.24 -17.74 16.79
C ILE A 88 -4.93 -17.28 15.51
N ILE A 89 -4.18 -16.76 14.54
CA ILE A 89 -4.73 -16.36 13.24
C ILE A 89 -5.48 -17.54 12.60
N ASN A 90 -4.88 -18.73 12.59
CA ASN A 90 -5.52 -19.92 12.04
C ASN A 90 -6.77 -20.33 12.83
N GLN A 91 -6.73 -20.29 14.17
CA GLN A 91 -7.91 -20.57 15.00
C GLN A 91 -9.07 -19.61 14.71
N LEU A 92 -8.79 -18.30 14.61
CA LEU A 92 -9.81 -17.28 14.31
C LEU A 92 -10.39 -17.48 12.91
N ARG A 93 -9.55 -17.78 11.92
CA ARG A 93 -9.98 -18.10 10.55
C ARG A 93 -10.84 -19.36 10.49
N GLU A 94 -10.42 -20.45 11.12
CA GLU A 94 -11.16 -21.71 11.14
C GLU A 94 -12.52 -21.56 11.82
N LYS A 95 -12.59 -20.76 12.89
CA LYS A 95 -13.81 -20.60 13.69
C LYS A 95 -14.81 -19.63 13.07
N TYR A 96 -14.35 -18.47 12.62
CA TYR A 96 -15.24 -17.37 12.20
C TYR A 96 -15.25 -17.14 10.69
N GLY A 97 -14.33 -17.74 9.94
CA GLY A 97 -14.14 -17.46 8.51
C GLY A 97 -13.88 -15.98 8.25
N ASP A 98 -14.34 -15.49 7.11
CA ASP A 98 -14.10 -14.11 6.65
C ASP A 98 -14.97 -13.05 7.36
N LYS A 99 -15.95 -13.46 8.19
CA LYS A 99 -16.86 -12.52 8.87
C LYS A 99 -16.18 -11.69 9.95
N MET A 100 -15.16 -12.27 10.59
CA MET A 100 -14.37 -11.62 11.64
C MET A 100 -12.95 -11.27 11.16
N ILE A 101 -12.83 -10.92 9.89
CA ILE A 101 -11.57 -10.50 9.27
C ILE A 101 -11.82 -9.15 8.61
N TYR A 102 -11.18 -8.13 9.18
CA TYR A 102 -11.24 -6.77 8.66
C TYR A 102 -9.89 -6.42 8.02
N GLU A 103 -9.90 -6.13 6.72
CA GLU A 103 -8.73 -5.67 5.97
C GLU A 103 -8.83 -4.17 5.74
N TRP A 104 -7.74 -3.42 5.92
CA TRP A 104 -7.68 -2.01 5.55
C TRP A 104 -6.42 -1.67 4.78
N ARG A 105 -6.51 -0.54 4.09
CA ARG A 105 -5.42 0.13 3.38
C ARG A 105 -5.45 1.61 3.74
N THR A 106 -4.30 2.16 4.09
CA THR A 106 -4.16 3.61 4.32
C THR A 106 -3.27 4.21 3.24
N GLY A 107 -3.86 5.04 2.38
CA GLY A 107 -3.16 5.78 1.34
C GLY A 107 -4.05 6.16 0.17
N GLY A 108 -3.46 6.74 -0.86
CA GLY A 108 -4.10 7.00 -2.14
C GLY A 108 -3.81 5.91 -3.17
N PHE A 109 -4.36 6.08 -4.37
CA PHE A 109 -4.10 5.18 -5.50
C PHE A 109 -2.62 5.12 -5.88
N LEU A 110 -1.90 6.24 -5.78
CA LEU A 110 -0.50 6.36 -6.17
C LEU A 110 0.49 6.16 -5.01
N TRP A 111 0.01 6.03 -3.78
CA TRP A 111 0.87 5.88 -2.60
C TRP A 111 0.13 5.14 -1.50
N THR A 112 0.76 4.15 -0.89
CA THR A 112 0.18 3.44 0.26
C THR A 112 1.16 3.43 1.41
N LEU A 113 0.71 3.90 2.58
CA LEU A 113 1.55 3.98 3.78
C LEU A 113 1.71 2.61 4.41
N ALA A 114 0.59 1.93 4.61
CA ALA A 114 0.53 0.61 5.20
C ALA A 114 -0.79 -0.07 4.82
N GLU A 115 -0.78 -1.38 4.93
CA GLU A 115 -1.93 -2.25 4.83
C GLU A 115 -1.96 -3.16 6.06
N GLY A 116 -3.14 -3.70 6.36
CA GLY A 116 -3.26 -4.57 7.51
C GLY A 116 -4.51 -5.41 7.52
N VAL A 117 -4.50 -6.38 8.43
CA VAL A 117 -5.61 -7.28 8.70
C VAL A 117 -5.79 -7.40 10.20
N ILE A 118 -7.02 -7.25 10.68
CA ILE A 118 -7.41 -7.54 12.06
C ILE A 118 -8.28 -8.80 12.03
N TYR A 119 -7.77 -9.86 12.65
CA TYR A 119 -8.50 -11.10 12.88
C TYR A 119 -9.25 -11.05 14.19
N GLY A 120 -10.46 -11.63 14.23
CA GLY A 120 -11.35 -11.55 15.39
C GLY A 120 -12.14 -10.24 15.44
N PHE A 121 -12.24 -9.52 14.32
CA PHE A 121 -12.87 -8.20 14.26
C PHE A 121 -13.94 -8.13 13.17
N PRO A 122 -15.14 -7.63 13.48
CA PRO A 122 -16.27 -7.69 12.56
C PRO A 122 -16.00 -6.90 11.29
N ARG A 123 -16.20 -7.55 10.14
CA ARG A 123 -15.97 -6.92 8.82
C ARG A 123 -16.96 -5.79 8.54
N ASP A 124 -18.15 -5.87 9.10
CA ASP A 124 -19.26 -4.92 8.99
C ASP A 124 -19.18 -3.77 10.01
N ILE A 125 -18.06 -3.60 10.71
CA ILE A 125 -17.89 -2.49 11.67
C ILE A 125 -18.06 -1.11 11.04
N GLU A 126 -17.74 -0.98 9.75
CA GLU A 126 -17.86 0.27 8.98
C GLU A 126 -19.32 0.69 8.77
N ASP A 127 -20.27 -0.23 8.92
CA ASP A 127 -21.71 0.06 8.79
C ASP A 127 -22.20 0.97 9.93
N SER A 128 -21.46 1.03 11.04
CA SER A 128 -21.66 2.03 12.10
C SER A 128 -20.81 3.27 11.79
N PRO A 129 -21.43 4.43 11.46
CA PRO A 129 -20.68 5.63 11.12
C PRO A 129 -19.73 6.11 12.24
N LEU A 130 -20.13 5.92 13.50
CA LEU A 130 -19.31 6.33 14.66
C LEU A 130 -18.11 5.41 14.85
N PHE A 131 -18.28 4.09 14.72
CA PHE A 131 -17.15 3.16 14.83
C PHE A 131 -16.21 3.31 13.65
N ASN A 132 -16.75 3.51 12.44
CA ASN A 132 -15.95 3.75 11.25
C ASN A 132 -15.07 5.00 11.42
N GLU A 133 -15.63 6.11 11.90
CA GLU A 133 -14.86 7.35 12.08
C GLU A 133 -13.75 7.21 13.12
N ILE A 134 -14.04 6.60 14.28
CA ILE A 134 -13.02 6.31 15.31
C ILE A 134 -11.92 5.41 14.75
N LEU A 135 -12.32 4.31 14.11
CA LEU A 135 -11.40 3.33 13.56
C LEU A 135 -10.50 3.96 12.48
N ARG A 136 -11.07 4.79 11.61
CA ARG A 136 -10.34 5.49 10.55
C ARG A 136 -9.23 6.37 11.11
N VAL A 137 -9.50 7.18 12.13
CA VAL A 137 -8.49 8.03 12.78
C VAL A 137 -7.35 7.18 13.36
N LEU A 138 -7.71 6.09 14.07
CA LEU A 138 -6.74 5.18 14.69
C LEU A 138 -5.85 4.48 13.64
N LEU A 139 -6.44 3.95 12.57
CA LEU A 139 -5.71 3.23 11.52
C LEU A 139 -4.78 4.14 10.71
N ILE A 140 -5.18 5.40 10.47
CA ILE A 140 -4.31 6.39 9.82
C ILE A 140 -3.10 6.69 10.69
N ARG A 141 -3.31 6.91 12.00
CA ARG A 141 -2.22 7.18 12.94
C ARG A 141 -1.28 5.98 13.04
N LEU A 142 -1.85 4.78 13.18
CA LEU A 142 -1.13 3.52 13.24
C LEU A 142 -0.27 3.28 11.99
N SER A 143 -0.81 3.53 10.80
CA SER A 143 -0.08 3.41 9.53
C SER A 143 1.11 4.37 9.44
N SER A 144 0.94 5.59 9.97
CA SER A 144 2.01 6.60 9.99
C SER A 144 3.14 6.20 10.94
N ILE A 145 2.79 5.73 12.15
CA ILE A 145 3.75 5.18 13.13
C ILE A 145 4.46 3.95 12.57
N PHE A 146 3.73 3.02 11.95
CA PHE A 146 4.31 1.84 11.33
C PHE A 146 5.32 2.19 10.25
N LYS A 147 4.98 3.14 9.35
CA LYS A 147 5.92 3.63 8.34
C LYS A 147 7.18 4.24 8.96
N ALA A 148 7.07 5.02 10.03
CA ALA A 148 8.22 5.55 10.76
C ALA A 148 9.12 4.43 11.32
N ILE A 149 8.53 3.38 11.92
CA ILE A 149 9.26 2.21 12.43
C ILE A 149 9.97 1.47 11.29
N VAL A 150 9.28 1.26 10.16
CA VAL A 150 9.88 0.63 8.97
C VAL A 150 11.08 1.43 8.48
N MET A 151 10.99 2.76 8.38
CA MET A 151 12.09 3.60 7.93
C MET A 151 13.29 3.57 8.89
N LEU A 152 13.06 3.51 10.20
CA LEU A 152 14.14 3.28 11.18
C LEU A 152 14.81 1.93 10.93
N GLY A 153 14.03 0.87 10.73
CA GLY A 153 14.53 -0.46 10.41
C GLY A 153 15.32 -0.52 9.09
N VAL A 154 14.88 0.20 8.06
CA VAL A 154 15.60 0.34 6.78
C VAL A 154 16.94 1.04 7.01
N SER A 155 16.94 2.18 7.70
CA SER A 155 18.19 2.90 8.02
C SER A 155 19.15 2.02 8.82
N ALA A 156 18.68 1.32 9.85
CA ALA A 156 19.51 0.42 10.64
C ALA A 156 20.09 -0.75 9.84
N LYS A 157 19.40 -1.24 8.80
CA LYS A 157 19.87 -2.34 7.95
C LYS A 157 20.86 -1.90 6.87
N LEU A 158 20.71 -0.68 6.35
CA LEU A 158 21.59 -0.14 5.31
C LEU A 158 22.99 0.17 5.85
N PHE A 159 23.10 0.53 7.13
CA PHE A 159 24.37 0.95 7.73
C PHE A 159 24.91 -0.14 8.67
N LYS A 160 26.16 -0.57 8.44
CA LYS A 160 26.82 -1.60 9.26
C LYS A 160 27.02 -1.18 10.72
N ASP A 161 27.17 0.12 10.98
CA ASP A 161 27.24 0.70 12.32
C ASP A 161 25.99 1.57 12.55
N ILE A 162 25.08 1.08 13.38
CA ILE A 162 23.80 1.74 13.69
C ILE A 162 24.03 3.14 14.27
N LYS A 163 25.16 3.38 14.97
CA LYS A 163 25.47 4.70 15.54
C LYS A 163 25.74 5.77 14.47
N LYS A 164 26.06 5.36 13.25
CA LYS A 164 26.29 6.23 12.08
C LYS A 164 25.11 6.26 11.12
N ALA A 165 24.04 5.53 11.41
CA ALA A 165 22.88 5.49 10.55
C ALA A 165 22.15 6.86 10.60
N PRO A 166 21.77 7.44 9.45
CA PRO A 166 21.02 8.68 9.42
C PRO A 166 19.63 8.46 10.03
N ILE A 167 19.15 9.46 10.76
CA ILE A 167 17.80 9.42 11.34
C ILE A 167 16.80 9.78 10.24
N PRO A 168 15.85 8.89 9.89
CA PRO A 168 14.89 9.18 8.84
C PRO A 168 13.96 10.34 9.25
N TYR A 169 13.79 11.32 8.36
CA TYR A 169 12.86 12.45 8.58
C TYR A 169 11.46 11.97 8.94
N THR A 170 10.95 10.93 8.28
CA THR A 170 9.64 10.34 8.59
C THR A 170 9.53 9.90 10.05
N ALA A 171 10.59 9.34 10.62
CA ALA A 171 10.59 8.93 12.02
C ALA A 171 10.62 10.14 12.98
N VAL A 172 11.41 11.17 12.66
CA VAL A 172 11.47 12.41 13.44
C VAL A 172 10.12 13.15 13.42
N ARG A 173 9.49 13.26 12.24
CA ARG A 173 8.17 13.87 12.09
C ARG A 173 7.14 13.17 12.98
N GLU A 174 7.06 11.85 12.91
CA GLU A 174 6.10 11.09 13.71
C GLU A 174 6.39 11.16 15.21
N TYR A 175 7.67 11.20 15.59
CA TYR A 175 8.09 11.49 16.95
C TYR A 175 7.54 12.83 17.42
N ILE A 176 7.77 13.93 16.68
CA ILE A 176 7.29 15.27 17.02
C ILE A 176 5.76 15.30 17.19
N VAL A 177 5.02 14.71 16.24
CA VAL A 177 3.55 14.65 16.30
C VAL A 177 3.06 13.81 17.50
N SER A 178 3.82 12.78 17.91
CA SER A 178 3.49 11.94 19.06
C SER A 178 3.78 12.59 20.41
N ILE A 179 4.60 13.65 20.51
CA ILE A 179 5.02 14.21 21.81
C ILE A 179 3.81 14.65 22.62
N ILE A 180 2.89 15.40 22.02
CA ILE A 180 1.72 15.94 22.73
C ILE A 180 0.81 14.80 23.24
N PRO A 181 0.36 13.85 22.39
CA PRO A 181 -0.38 12.68 22.86
C PRO A 181 0.37 11.87 23.92
N TYR A 182 1.67 11.65 23.75
CA TYR A 182 2.48 10.90 24.69
C TYR A 182 2.53 11.57 26.07
N ILE A 183 2.76 12.88 26.13
CA ILE A 183 2.84 13.60 27.40
C ILE A 183 1.47 13.71 28.06
N LEU A 184 0.44 14.14 27.31
CA LEU A 184 -0.88 14.42 27.87
C LEU A 184 -1.71 13.16 28.14
N GLY A 185 -1.50 12.11 27.33
CA GLY A 185 -2.27 10.86 27.39
C GLY A 185 -1.56 9.70 28.08
N GLU A 186 -0.23 9.57 27.95
CA GLU A 186 0.48 8.35 28.39
C GLU A 186 1.44 8.56 29.57
N ARG A 187 2.19 9.67 29.60
CA ARG A 187 3.29 9.88 30.57
C ARG A 187 2.89 10.70 31.80
N SER A 188 1.90 11.58 31.69
CA SER A 188 1.43 12.36 32.84
C SER A 188 0.65 11.53 33.86
N GLY A 189 0.39 10.25 33.58
CA GLY A 189 -0.09 9.26 34.54
C GLY A 189 0.97 8.20 34.79
N ILE A 190 1.62 8.23 35.96
CA ILE A 190 2.61 7.21 36.36
C ILE A 190 1.94 5.83 36.55
N ASP A 191 0.60 5.79 36.62
CA ASP A 191 -0.24 4.59 36.69
C ASP A 191 -1.27 4.48 35.54
N PHE A 192 -0.99 5.07 34.36
CA PHE A 192 -1.85 5.06 33.15
C PHE A 192 -3.16 5.88 33.25
N ASP A 193 -3.18 6.93 34.05
CA ASP A 193 -4.26 7.94 34.11
C ASP A 193 -3.82 9.26 33.45
N GLY A 194 -3.62 9.24 32.13
CA GLY A 194 -3.54 10.48 31.35
C GLY A 194 -4.74 11.40 31.62
N LEU A 195 -4.70 12.62 31.06
CA LEU A 195 -5.83 13.55 31.20
C LEU A 195 -7.14 12.85 30.81
N PRO A 196 -8.17 12.84 31.67
CA PRO A 196 -9.47 12.28 31.35
C PRO A 196 -10.00 12.85 30.03
N GLY A 197 -10.82 12.09 29.30
CA GLY A 197 -11.32 12.50 27.99
C GLY A 197 -11.97 13.89 27.98
N ARG A 198 -12.64 14.28 29.08
CA ARG A 198 -13.24 15.62 29.23
C ARG A 198 -12.18 16.72 29.31
N ASP A 199 -11.13 16.50 30.07
CA ASP A 199 -10.06 17.48 30.25
C ASP A 199 -9.19 17.60 28.99
N LEU A 200 -9.02 16.50 28.23
CA LEU A 200 -8.39 16.53 26.90
C LEU A 200 -9.16 17.41 25.92
N ILE A 201 -10.50 17.30 25.89
CA ILE A 201 -11.34 18.18 25.05
C ILE A 201 -11.15 19.64 25.42
N GLU A 202 -11.19 19.97 26.72
CA GLU A 202 -11.02 21.34 27.18
C GLU A 202 -9.62 21.90 26.87
N LEU A 203 -8.59 21.06 26.96
CA LEU A 203 -7.25 21.43 26.54
C LEU A 203 -7.16 21.67 25.03
N TYR A 204 -7.75 20.81 24.20
CA TYR A 204 -7.78 21.02 22.76
C TYR A 204 -8.54 22.29 22.37
N LYS A 205 -9.68 22.59 23.00
CA LYS A 205 -10.40 23.86 22.81
C LYS A 205 -9.49 25.06 23.11
N LYS A 206 -8.69 25.02 24.18
CA LYS A 206 -7.72 26.07 24.51
C LYS A 206 -6.60 26.18 23.48
N ILE A 207 -6.03 25.06 23.04
CA ILE A 207 -4.97 25.02 22.03
C ILE A 207 -5.47 25.62 20.72
N ILE A 208 -6.64 25.18 20.23
CA ILE A 208 -7.25 25.65 18.99
C ILE A 208 -7.51 27.16 19.05
N LYS A 209 -8.02 27.67 20.18
CA LYS A 209 -8.29 29.11 20.37
C LYS A 209 -7.02 29.97 20.29
N SER A 210 -5.87 29.41 20.67
CA SER A 210 -4.59 30.12 20.66
C SER A 210 -3.74 29.84 19.42
N MET A 211 -4.20 29.00 18.50
CA MET A 211 -3.45 28.59 17.32
C MET A 211 -3.49 29.70 16.25
N PRO A 212 -2.34 30.02 15.60
CA PRO A 212 -2.35 30.94 14.48
C PRO A 212 -3.03 30.29 13.25
N ASN A 213 -3.54 31.11 12.33
CA ASN A 213 -4.15 30.60 11.09
C ASN A 213 -3.12 30.02 10.11
N GLU A 214 -1.84 30.39 10.24
CA GLU A 214 -0.74 29.90 9.43
C GLU A 214 0.59 29.91 10.19
N ILE A 215 1.55 29.11 9.73
CA ILE A 215 2.95 29.14 10.16
C ILE A 215 3.81 29.15 8.90
N ASP A 216 4.66 30.17 8.74
CA ASP A 216 5.53 30.35 7.56
C ASP A 216 4.78 30.25 6.22
N GLY A 217 3.57 30.82 6.15
CA GLY A 217 2.71 30.80 4.97
C GLY A 217 2.01 29.47 4.70
N GLN A 218 2.13 28.48 5.58
CA GLN A 218 1.35 27.25 5.52
C GLN A 218 0.07 27.37 6.35
N PRO A 219 -1.12 27.29 5.73
CA PRO A 219 -2.38 27.41 6.46
C PRO A 219 -2.61 26.22 7.39
N ILE A 220 -3.20 26.49 8.54
CA ILE A 220 -3.62 25.48 9.51
C ILE A 220 -5.13 25.29 9.39
N ASP A 221 -5.57 24.03 9.28
CA ASP A 221 -6.99 23.65 9.23
C ASP A 221 -7.65 23.73 10.63
N ILE A 222 -7.84 24.96 11.11
CA ILE A 222 -8.46 25.24 12.41
C ILE A 222 -9.90 24.74 12.47
N ASP A 223 -10.66 24.88 11.38
CA ASP A 223 -12.07 24.47 11.36
C ASP A 223 -12.22 22.94 11.37
N GLY A 224 -11.33 22.21 10.68
CA GLY A 224 -11.21 20.77 10.82
C GLY A 224 -10.90 20.37 12.27
N LEU A 225 -9.93 21.01 12.93
CA LEU A 225 -9.59 20.73 14.33
C LEU A 225 -10.77 20.97 15.29
N LYS A 226 -11.54 22.04 15.09
CA LYS A 226 -12.78 22.29 15.85
C LYS A 226 -13.79 21.17 15.63
N GLY A 227 -14.02 20.78 14.37
CA GLY A 227 -14.95 19.72 14.01
C GLY A 227 -14.63 18.39 14.70
N TYR A 228 -13.37 17.96 14.69
CA TYR A 228 -12.95 16.74 15.39
C TYR A 228 -13.07 16.86 16.92
N THR A 229 -12.78 18.04 17.48
CA THR A 229 -12.90 18.28 18.93
C THR A 229 -14.36 18.20 19.39
N GLU A 230 -15.28 18.82 18.64
CA GLU A 230 -16.73 18.76 18.91
C GLU A 230 -17.29 17.34 18.74
N LEU A 231 -16.83 16.61 17.73
CA LEU A 231 -17.20 15.20 17.56
C LEU A 231 -16.71 14.36 18.75
N GLY A 232 -15.47 14.55 19.19
CA GLY A 232 -14.91 13.89 20.37
C GLY A 232 -15.74 14.14 21.63
N GLU A 233 -16.22 15.36 21.83
CA GLU A 233 -17.13 15.72 22.93
C GLU A 233 -18.46 15.00 22.86
N LYS A 234 -19.08 14.93 21.67
CA LYS A 234 -20.31 14.15 21.47
C LYS A 234 -20.09 12.66 21.75
N LEU A 235 -19.01 12.08 21.19
CA LEU A 235 -18.67 10.67 21.37
C LEU A 235 -18.47 10.33 22.86
N LEU A 236 -17.80 11.20 23.61
CA LEU A 236 -17.57 10.98 25.04
C LEU A 236 -18.88 10.93 25.83
N ASN A 237 -19.87 11.75 25.47
CA ASN A 237 -21.19 11.73 26.10
C ASN A 237 -21.98 10.46 25.80
N PHE A 238 -21.72 9.77 24.68
CA PHE A 238 -22.32 8.49 24.33
C PHE A 238 -21.48 7.28 24.78
N SER A 239 -20.28 7.51 25.28
CA SER A 239 -19.37 6.43 25.67
C SER A 239 -19.83 5.75 26.97
N MET A 240 -19.54 4.47 27.10
CA MET A 240 -19.76 3.68 28.31
C MET A 240 -18.50 2.88 28.62
N SER A 241 -18.25 2.62 29.91
CA SER A 241 -17.18 1.71 30.32
C SER A 241 -17.56 0.27 30.00
N LEU A 242 -16.96 -0.29 28.95
CA LEU A 242 -17.17 -1.69 28.59
C LEU A 242 -16.62 -2.64 29.65
N ASP A 243 -15.53 -2.28 30.34
CA ASP A 243 -14.98 -3.11 31.41
C ASP A 243 -15.94 -3.16 32.63
N GLU A 244 -16.51 -2.03 33.06
CA GLU A 244 -17.55 -2.01 34.11
C GLU A 244 -18.80 -2.81 33.71
N TYR A 245 -19.19 -2.72 32.44
CA TYR A 245 -20.30 -3.50 31.92
C TYR A 245 -20.00 -5.01 31.96
N ILE A 246 -18.82 -5.43 31.51
CA ILE A 246 -18.37 -6.83 31.56
C ILE A 246 -18.32 -7.32 33.00
N ASP A 247 -17.72 -6.55 33.92
CA ASP A 247 -17.63 -6.89 35.33
C ASP A 247 -19.01 -7.07 35.96
N THR A 248 -19.94 -6.16 35.66
CA THR A 248 -21.33 -6.28 36.11
C THR A 248 -21.96 -7.58 35.60
N LYS A 249 -21.76 -7.94 34.34
CA LYS A 249 -22.33 -9.17 33.76
C LYS A 249 -21.68 -10.45 34.30
N LEU A 250 -20.39 -10.41 34.61
CA LEU A 250 -19.69 -11.49 35.31
C LEU A 250 -20.26 -11.68 36.73
N MET A 251 -20.48 -10.58 37.48
CA MET A 251 -21.11 -10.64 38.81
C MET A 251 -22.56 -11.16 38.75
N GLU A 252 -23.31 -10.81 37.71
CA GLU A 252 -24.66 -11.32 37.45
C GLU A 252 -24.69 -12.79 36.96
N ASN A 253 -23.53 -13.45 36.78
CA ASN A 253 -23.39 -14.78 36.14
C ASN A 253 -24.04 -14.87 34.74
N LYS A 254 -24.14 -13.75 34.01
CA LYS A 254 -24.63 -13.71 32.62
C LYS A 254 -23.52 -13.85 31.58
N LEU A 255 -22.28 -13.70 32.03
CA LEU A 255 -21.05 -13.89 31.26
C LEU A 255 -20.08 -14.75 32.07
N ASP A 256 -19.18 -15.44 31.39
CA ASP A 256 -18.09 -16.18 32.00
C ASP A 256 -16.73 -15.70 31.45
N TRP A 257 -15.66 -16.00 32.18
CA TRP A 257 -14.31 -15.53 31.83
C TRP A 257 -13.78 -16.10 30.53
N ASP A 258 -14.20 -17.30 30.10
CA ASP A 258 -13.76 -17.90 28.85
C ASP A 258 -14.41 -17.19 27.66
N THR A 259 -15.70 -16.88 27.77
CA THR A 259 -16.43 -16.04 26.81
C THR A 259 -15.80 -14.65 26.71
N VAL A 260 -15.45 -14.00 27.83
CA VAL A 260 -14.78 -12.69 27.80
C VAL A 260 -13.42 -12.74 27.11
N ARG A 261 -12.60 -13.77 27.41
CA ARG A 261 -11.30 -13.97 26.75
C ARG A 261 -11.47 -14.19 25.25
N GLU A 262 -12.48 -14.96 24.86
CA GLU A 262 -12.81 -15.20 23.45
C GLU A 262 -13.18 -13.89 22.74
N LEU A 263 -14.05 -13.06 23.34
CA LEU A 263 -14.48 -11.78 22.75
C LEU A 263 -13.31 -10.79 22.60
N LYS A 264 -12.32 -10.82 23.50
CA LYS A 264 -11.12 -9.97 23.45
C LYS A 264 -10.01 -10.55 22.55
N ASN A 265 -10.19 -11.75 21.96
CA ASN A 265 -9.16 -12.43 21.18
C ASN A 265 -9.04 -11.84 19.76
N VAL A 266 -8.26 -10.78 19.63
CA VAL A 266 -8.04 -10.03 18.39
C VAL A 266 -6.55 -10.05 18.01
N VAL A 267 -6.25 -10.23 16.72
CA VAL A 267 -4.87 -10.17 16.20
C VAL A 267 -4.76 -9.12 15.11
N LEU A 268 -3.88 -8.16 15.32
CA LEU A 268 -3.53 -7.10 14.38
C LEU A 268 -2.25 -7.46 13.62
N VAL A 269 -2.33 -7.53 12.29
CA VAL A 269 -1.18 -7.67 11.39
C VAL A 269 -1.07 -6.44 10.52
N ILE A 270 0.09 -5.77 10.54
CA ILE A 270 0.39 -4.59 9.73
C ILE A 270 1.59 -4.91 8.86
N TYR A 271 1.53 -4.55 7.59
CA TYR A 271 2.59 -4.76 6.61
C TYR A 271 2.75 -3.52 5.71
N PRO A 272 3.91 -3.35 5.05
CA PRO A 272 4.08 -2.32 4.02
C PRO A 272 3.06 -2.49 2.90
N SER A 273 2.94 -1.52 1.97
CA SER A 273 2.12 -1.72 0.77
C SER A 273 2.41 -3.09 0.16
N ARG A 274 1.36 -3.82 -0.27
CA ARG A 274 1.53 -5.06 -1.02
C ARG A 274 2.54 -4.88 -2.16
N ASP A 275 2.70 -3.68 -2.75
CA ASP A 275 3.59 -3.47 -3.90
C ASP A 275 5.06 -3.73 -3.53
N VAL A 276 5.38 -3.61 -2.24
CA VAL A 276 6.72 -3.84 -1.69
C VAL A 276 6.97 -5.33 -1.41
N ILE A 277 5.93 -6.09 -1.06
CA ILE A 277 6.04 -7.48 -0.56
C ILE A 277 5.55 -8.51 -1.58
N ASP A 278 4.69 -8.12 -2.50
CA ASP A 278 3.98 -8.94 -3.44
C ASP A 278 4.35 -8.54 -4.88
N LYS A 279 5.35 -9.25 -5.41
CA LYS A 279 5.90 -8.99 -6.74
C LYS A 279 4.89 -9.14 -7.88
N ASP A 280 3.78 -9.83 -7.61
CA ASP A 280 2.74 -10.11 -8.60
C ASP A 280 1.51 -9.19 -8.41
N GLN A 281 1.57 -8.18 -7.53
CA GLN A 281 0.43 -7.29 -7.32
C GLN A 281 0.15 -6.44 -8.56
N GLU A 282 1.15 -5.78 -9.16
CA GLU A 282 0.94 -4.97 -10.37
C GLU A 282 0.31 -5.80 -11.50
N GLU A 283 0.75 -7.06 -11.66
CA GLU A 283 0.20 -8.02 -12.62
C GLU A 283 -1.28 -8.34 -12.31
N ARG A 284 -1.63 -8.56 -11.04
CA ARG A 284 -3.00 -8.85 -10.59
C ARG A 284 -3.93 -7.64 -10.66
N GLU A 285 -3.48 -6.47 -10.21
CA GLU A 285 -4.26 -5.24 -10.26
C GLU A 285 -4.57 -4.85 -11.71
N LEU A 286 -3.57 -4.93 -12.58
CA LEU A 286 -3.78 -4.68 -14.00
C LEU A 286 -4.74 -5.72 -14.59
N TYR A 287 -4.59 -7.00 -14.26
CA TYR A 287 -5.50 -8.04 -14.71
C TYR A 287 -6.96 -7.76 -14.31
N GLU A 288 -7.23 -7.47 -13.03
CA GLU A 288 -8.59 -7.21 -12.55
C GLU A 288 -9.16 -5.91 -13.12
N LEU A 289 -8.34 -4.85 -13.23
CA LEU A 289 -8.74 -3.60 -13.88
C LEU A 289 -9.16 -3.83 -15.33
N LEU A 290 -8.31 -4.50 -16.11
CA LEU A 290 -8.58 -4.76 -17.52
C LEU A 290 -9.75 -5.71 -17.72
N LYS A 291 -9.87 -6.76 -16.89
CA LYS A 291 -11.03 -7.66 -16.88
C LYS A 291 -12.33 -6.87 -16.64
N SER A 292 -12.34 -6.01 -15.63
CA SER A 292 -13.49 -5.12 -15.33
C SER A 292 -13.84 -4.22 -16.52
N TYR A 293 -12.84 -3.69 -17.23
CA TYR A 293 -13.06 -2.87 -18.43
C TYR A 293 -13.64 -3.71 -19.58
N ILE A 294 -13.10 -4.90 -19.81
CA ILE A 294 -13.58 -5.82 -20.85
C ILE A 294 -15.03 -6.22 -20.58
N ASP A 295 -15.36 -6.59 -19.34
CA ASP A 295 -16.72 -6.98 -18.92
C ASP A 295 -17.72 -5.83 -19.10
N LYS A 296 -17.28 -4.58 -18.90
CA LYS A 296 -18.09 -3.38 -19.11
C LYS A 296 -18.17 -2.92 -20.57
N GLY A 297 -17.55 -3.66 -21.50
CA GLY A 297 -17.52 -3.29 -22.93
C GLY A 297 -16.72 -2.04 -23.24
N ILE A 298 -15.80 -1.64 -22.34
CA ILE A 298 -14.93 -0.47 -22.51
C ILE A 298 -14.00 -0.69 -23.71
N SER A 299 -13.73 0.36 -24.47
CA SER A 299 -12.94 0.30 -25.69
C SER A 299 -11.43 0.12 -25.45
N ASP A 300 -10.71 -0.16 -26.54
CA ASP A 300 -9.25 -0.30 -26.51
C ASP A 300 -8.53 1.00 -26.13
N ALA A 301 -9.18 2.16 -26.27
CA ALA A 301 -8.61 3.47 -25.93
C ALA A 301 -8.42 3.64 -24.41
N SER A 302 -9.43 3.29 -23.62
CA SER A 302 -9.33 3.32 -22.15
C SER A 302 -8.40 2.23 -21.64
N ILE A 303 -8.45 1.02 -22.23
CA ILE A 303 -7.51 -0.06 -21.89
C ILE A 303 -6.07 0.41 -22.15
N LEU A 304 -5.80 1.04 -23.30
CA LEU A 304 -4.49 1.60 -23.63
C LEU A 304 -4.05 2.63 -22.58
N SER A 305 -4.96 3.52 -22.15
CA SER A 305 -4.65 4.55 -21.13
C SER A 305 -4.23 3.95 -19.78
N SER A 306 -4.72 2.76 -19.44
CA SER A 306 -4.36 2.06 -18.21
C SER A 306 -3.03 1.31 -18.35
N ILE A 307 -2.79 0.61 -19.47
CA ILE A 307 -1.59 -0.23 -19.63
C ILE A 307 -0.32 0.56 -19.93
N ILE A 308 -0.43 1.79 -20.46
CA ILE A 308 0.73 2.57 -20.95
C ILE A 308 1.74 2.94 -19.85
N LEU A 309 1.34 2.84 -18.58
CA LEU A 309 2.20 3.13 -17.42
C LEU A 309 2.94 1.89 -16.89
N TYR A 310 2.64 0.70 -17.41
CA TYR A 310 3.18 -0.56 -16.92
C TYR A 310 4.34 -1.05 -17.78
N ASP A 311 5.23 -1.83 -17.16
CA ASP A 311 6.32 -2.54 -17.84
C ASP A 311 5.79 -3.45 -18.95
N GLU A 312 6.52 -3.51 -20.07
CA GLU A 312 6.12 -4.28 -21.26
C GLU A 312 5.90 -5.76 -20.92
N ASN A 313 6.71 -6.35 -20.03
CA ASN A 313 6.55 -7.77 -19.65
C ASN A 313 5.24 -8.00 -18.89
N ILE A 314 4.87 -7.08 -17.99
CA ILE A 314 3.62 -7.16 -17.23
C ILE A 314 2.43 -7.05 -18.18
N VAL A 315 2.43 -6.06 -19.07
CA VAL A 315 1.37 -5.87 -20.07
C VAL A 315 1.21 -7.11 -20.94
N HIS A 316 2.32 -7.67 -21.44
CA HIS A 316 2.30 -8.87 -22.27
C HIS A 316 1.73 -10.09 -21.54
N LYS A 317 2.12 -10.32 -20.28
CA LYS A 317 1.57 -11.42 -19.47
C LYS A 317 0.07 -11.25 -19.22
N VAL A 318 -0.35 -10.06 -18.81
CA VAL A 318 -1.76 -9.79 -18.46
C VAL A 318 -2.66 -9.91 -19.69
N ILE A 319 -2.26 -9.35 -20.83
CA ILE A 319 -3.03 -9.47 -22.07
C ILE A 319 -3.12 -10.93 -22.53
N ARG A 320 -2.06 -11.73 -22.32
CA ARG A 320 -2.08 -13.18 -22.60
C ARG A 320 -3.09 -13.92 -21.71
N TYR A 321 -3.19 -13.59 -20.42
CA TYR A 321 -4.22 -14.18 -19.55
C TYR A 321 -5.64 -13.79 -19.96
N LEU A 322 -5.82 -12.56 -20.46
CA LEU A 322 -7.11 -12.05 -20.90
C LEU A 322 -7.46 -12.45 -22.35
N GLU A 323 -6.54 -13.09 -23.08
CA GLU A 323 -6.73 -13.50 -24.48
C GLU A 323 -8.03 -14.30 -24.72
N PRO A 324 -8.43 -15.27 -23.85
CA PRO A 324 -9.68 -16.02 -24.00
C PRO A 324 -10.92 -15.14 -24.00
N ILE A 325 -10.92 -14.06 -23.21
CA ILE A 325 -12.06 -13.14 -23.04
C ILE A 325 -12.01 -12.03 -24.11
N LEU A 326 -10.80 -11.61 -24.50
CA LEU A 326 -10.56 -10.63 -25.57
C LEU A 326 -10.80 -11.19 -26.98
N LYS A 327 -11.09 -12.49 -27.15
CA LYS A 327 -11.29 -13.14 -28.45
C LYS A 327 -10.08 -13.03 -29.39
N GLY A 328 -8.85 -13.13 -28.86
CA GLY A 328 -7.59 -13.24 -29.63
C GLY A 328 -7.19 -12.03 -30.51
N GLU A 329 -8.01 -11.63 -31.48
CA GLU A 329 -7.75 -10.51 -32.38
C GLU A 329 -7.66 -9.16 -31.65
N ARG A 330 -8.54 -8.94 -30.66
CA ARG A 330 -8.50 -7.74 -29.83
C ARG A 330 -7.24 -7.68 -28.98
N ALA A 331 -6.81 -8.81 -28.43
CA ALA A 331 -5.56 -8.91 -27.66
C ALA A 331 -4.34 -8.53 -28.54
N LYS A 332 -4.26 -9.08 -29.76
CA LYS A 332 -3.21 -8.71 -30.73
C LYS A 332 -3.24 -7.22 -31.07
N ARG A 333 -4.43 -6.64 -31.27
CA ARG A 333 -4.60 -5.22 -31.54
C ARG A 333 -4.16 -4.34 -30.37
N LEU A 334 -4.50 -4.72 -29.14
CA LEU A 334 -4.07 -4.00 -27.93
C LEU A 334 -2.56 -4.02 -27.74
N ILE A 335 -1.91 -5.17 -27.92
CA ILE A 335 -0.43 -5.25 -27.89
C ILE A 335 0.19 -4.38 -28.98
N LYS A 336 -0.39 -4.38 -30.18
CA LYS A 336 0.09 -3.52 -31.28
C LYS A 336 -0.04 -2.03 -30.94
N LEU A 337 -1.17 -1.62 -30.36
CA LEU A 337 -1.38 -0.24 -29.91
C LEU A 337 -0.42 0.15 -28.79
N TYR A 338 -0.20 -0.73 -27.82
CA TYR A 338 0.76 -0.52 -26.74
C TYR A 338 2.18 -0.34 -27.27
N LYS A 339 2.67 -1.25 -28.11
CA LYS A 339 4.01 -1.14 -28.73
C LYS A 339 4.15 0.11 -29.57
N LEU A 340 3.09 0.52 -30.27
CA LEU A 340 3.08 1.75 -31.04
C LEU A 340 3.23 2.98 -30.12
N ALA A 341 2.52 3.02 -28.99
CA ALA A 341 2.65 4.09 -28.02
C ALA A 341 4.04 4.13 -27.36
N MET A 342 4.63 2.96 -27.07
CA MET A 342 6.01 2.87 -26.57
C MET A 342 7.03 3.36 -27.59
N ALA A 343 6.90 2.97 -28.87
CA ALA A 343 7.73 3.51 -29.94
C ALA A 343 7.60 5.03 -30.05
N GLY A 344 6.37 5.56 -29.93
CA GLY A 344 6.11 7.00 -29.92
C GLY A 344 6.83 7.73 -28.78
N ARG A 345 6.82 7.17 -27.56
CA ARG A 345 7.54 7.72 -26.40
C ARG A 345 9.04 7.82 -26.64
N VAL A 346 9.65 6.80 -27.26
CA VAL A 346 11.08 6.82 -27.59
C VAL A 346 11.42 8.05 -28.43
N LEU A 347 10.65 8.31 -29.50
CA LEU A 347 10.88 9.46 -30.35
C LEU A 347 10.55 10.79 -29.66
N ASP A 348 9.42 10.88 -28.94
CA ASP A 348 9.02 12.09 -28.20
C ASP A 348 10.08 12.48 -27.15
N ASN A 349 10.70 11.50 -26.49
CA ASN A 349 11.81 11.73 -25.56
C ASN A 349 13.05 12.26 -26.27
N VAL A 350 13.44 11.68 -27.40
CA VAL A 350 14.60 12.14 -28.18
C VAL A 350 14.41 13.57 -28.67
N ILE A 351 13.22 13.91 -29.18
CA ILE A 351 12.89 15.27 -29.60
C ILE A 351 12.93 16.22 -28.39
N SER A 352 12.37 15.80 -27.25
CA SER A 352 12.37 16.63 -26.03
C SER A 352 13.79 16.97 -25.59
N ILE A 353 14.69 15.99 -25.54
CA ILE A 353 16.09 16.21 -25.16
C ILE A 353 16.80 17.10 -26.18
N TYR A 354 16.58 16.89 -27.47
CA TYR A 354 17.13 17.75 -28.53
C TYR A 354 16.68 19.21 -28.37
N LEU A 355 15.39 19.46 -28.11
CA LEU A 355 14.85 20.81 -27.94
C LEU A 355 15.44 21.55 -26.74
N VAL A 356 15.69 20.85 -25.62
CA VAL A 356 16.37 21.43 -24.45
C VAL A 356 17.78 21.91 -24.85
N HIS A 357 18.52 21.10 -25.62
CA HIS A 357 19.86 21.47 -26.08
C HIS A 357 19.83 22.65 -27.05
N LYS A 358 18.98 22.59 -28.07
CA LYS A 358 18.79 23.69 -29.01
C LYS A 358 18.43 24.99 -28.29
N GLY A 359 17.53 24.93 -27.31
CA GLY A 359 17.18 26.08 -26.48
C GLY A 359 18.35 26.65 -25.68
N ARG A 360 19.27 25.81 -25.19
CA ARG A 360 20.50 26.21 -24.48
C ARG A 360 21.46 26.94 -25.43
N GLU A 361 21.67 26.41 -26.63
CA GLU A 361 22.53 27.02 -27.65
C GLU A 361 21.98 28.37 -28.14
N GLU A 362 20.67 28.50 -28.30
CA GLU A 362 20.01 29.72 -28.78
C GLU A 362 19.79 30.78 -27.69
N GLY A 363 20.12 30.49 -26.42
CA GLY A 363 19.98 31.44 -25.30
C GLY A 363 18.53 31.78 -24.94
N SER A 364 17.60 30.86 -25.22
CA SER A 364 16.15 31.08 -25.03
C SER A 364 15.74 31.16 -23.55
N ILE A 365 14.88 32.14 -23.21
CA ILE A 365 14.69 32.70 -21.85
C ILE A 365 14.01 31.77 -20.83
N ASN A 366 13.47 30.61 -21.23
CA ASN A 366 12.65 29.76 -20.34
C ASN A 366 13.18 28.33 -20.12
N LEU A 367 14.49 28.15 -20.17
CA LEU A 367 15.18 26.86 -19.98
C LEU A 367 14.89 26.21 -18.62
N LYS A 368 14.78 27.00 -17.55
CA LYS A 368 14.54 26.48 -16.19
C LYS A 368 13.24 25.68 -16.06
N TYR A 369 12.18 26.10 -16.77
CA TYR A 369 10.91 25.37 -16.80
C TYR A 369 10.98 24.12 -17.70
N MET A 370 11.80 24.14 -18.76
CA MET A 370 12.00 22.97 -19.62
C MET A 370 12.79 21.88 -18.89
N GLU A 371 13.80 22.26 -18.10
CA GLU A 371 14.63 21.37 -17.28
C GLU A 371 13.88 20.78 -16.07
N GLU A 372 13.04 21.57 -15.39
CA GLU A 372 12.23 21.05 -14.26
C GLU A 372 11.14 20.06 -14.69
N VAL A 373 10.68 20.13 -15.95
CA VAL A 373 9.58 19.30 -16.44
C VAL A 373 10.08 18.08 -17.22
N ILE A 374 11.30 18.10 -17.76
CA ILE A 374 11.91 16.97 -18.46
C ILE A 374 12.99 16.42 -17.53
N ASP A 375 12.79 15.20 -16.97
CA ASP A 375 13.82 14.46 -16.21
C ASP A 375 15.03 14.17 -17.11
N VAL A 376 15.87 15.17 -17.34
CA VAL A 376 17.17 15.03 -18.00
C VAL A 376 18.18 15.03 -16.87
N GLU A 377 18.61 13.83 -16.44
CA GLU A 377 19.80 13.74 -15.60
C GLU A 377 20.98 14.35 -16.37
N ASP A 378 21.73 15.24 -15.73
CA ASP A 378 22.79 16.12 -16.27
C ASP A 378 24.01 15.39 -16.92
N GLU A 379 23.91 14.11 -17.28
CA GLU A 379 25.00 13.36 -17.89
C GLU A 379 25.06 13.53 -19.43
N GLU A 380 26.07 14.29 -19.89
CA GLU A 380 26.64 14.38 -21.25
C GLU A 380 25.77 13.91 -22.43
N TYR A 381 24.89 14.80 -22.91
CA TYR A 381 24.11 14.58 -24.12
C TYR A 381 24.79 15.19 -25.35
N SER A 382 25.41 14.31 -26.15
CA SER A 382 25.84 14.60 -27.52
C SER A 382 24.79 14.07 -28.50
N PRO A 383 24.62 14.65 -29.71
CA PRO A 383 23.88 14.00 -30.80
C PRO A 383 24.25 12.52 -31.01
N ILE A 384 25.49 12.14 -30.66
CA ILE A 384 25.97 10.75 -30.67
C ILE A 384 25.23 9.90 -29.63
N SER A 385 25.01 10.38 -28.40
CA SER A 385 24.32 9.61 -27.35
C SER A 385 22.82 9.42 -27.65
N LEU A 386 22.16 10.42 -28.28
CA LEU A 386 20.77 10.29 -28.74
C LEU A 386 20.63 9.30 -29.91
N LYS A 387 21.58 9.29 -30.85
CA LYS A 387 21.62 8.30 -31.93
C LYS A 387 21.82 6.88 -31.39
N GLU A 388 22.74 6.70 -30.44
CA GLU A 388 22.98 5.42 -29.78
C GLU A 388 21.75 4.93 -29.01
N TYR A 389 21.04 5.82 -28.32
CA TYR A 389 19.77 5.51 -27.66
C TYR A 389 18.71 5.03 -28.66
N LEU A 390 18.51 5.74 -29.77
CA LEU A 390 17.58 5.32 -30.82
C LEU A 390 17.96 3.96 -31.41
N ASP A 391 19.24 3.72 -31.70
CA ASP A 391 19.70 2.45 -32.26
C ASP A 391 19.55 1.29 -31.26
N LYS A 392 19.71 1.54 -29.96
CA LYS A 392 19.43 0.56 -28.90
C LYS A 392 17.93 0.18 -28.88
N GLU A 393 17.03 1.15 -28.95
CA GLU A 393 15.59 0.89 -28.99
C GLU A 393 15.15 0.20 -30.29
N ARG A 394 15.81 0.50 -31.41
CA ARG A 394 15.60 -0.24 -32.67
C ARG A 394 15.99 -1.70 -32.57
N ARG A 395 17.08 -2.03 -31.87
CA ARG A 395 17.48 -3.42 -31.58
C ARG A 395 16.48 -4.15 -30.68
N ARG A 396 15.71 -3.42 -29.86
CA ARG A 396 14.60 -3.96 -29.06
C ARG A 396 13.33 -4.23 -29.87
N GLY A 397 13.30 -3.81 -31.14
CA GLY A 397 12.22 -4.10 -32.09
C GLY A 397 11.31 -2.91 -32.42
N TYR A 398 11.61 -1.72 -31.90
CA TYR A 398 10.86 -0.50 -32.25
C TYR A 398 11.36 0.08 -33.57
N THR A 399 10.54 0.05 -34.63
CA THR A 399 10.95 0.60 -35.92
C THR A 399 10.79 2.11 -35.94
N LEU A 400 11.64 2.82 -36.69
CA LEU A 400 11.51 4.28 -36.87
C LEU A 400 10.14 4.67 -37.43
N ARG A 401 9.54 3.80 -38.25
CA ARG A 401 8.17 4.00 -38.76
C ARG A 401 7.13 3.95 -37.65
N ASP A 402 7.25 2.99 -36.73
CA ASP A 402 6.34 2.90 -35.57
C ASP A 402 6.56 4.05 -34.61
N MET A 403 7.80 4.49 -34.43
CA MET A 403 8.14 5.66 -33.62
C MET A 403 7.47 6.95 -34.14
N ILE A 404 7.60 7.22 -35.45
CA ILE A 404 6.95 8.37 -36.11
C ILE A 404 5.42 8.27 -36.03
N MET A 405 4.86 7.11 -36.37
CA MET A 405 3.41 6.92 -36.35
C MET A 405 2.84 7.00 -34.92
N GLY A 406 3.58 6.49 -33.94
CA GLY A 406 3.17 6.38 -32.56
C GLY A 406 3.38 7.65 -31.74
N VAL A 407 4.08 8.67 -32.27
CA VAL A 407 4.42 9.90 -31.52
C VAL A 407 3.19 10.53 -30.87
N TRP A 408 2.05 10.55 -31.57
CA TRP A 408 0.75 11.05 -31.09
C TRP A 408 0.17 10.29 -29.89
N LEU A 409 0.69 9.11 -29.57
CA LEU A 409 0.30 8.29 -28.42
C LEU A 409 1.32 8.33 -27.29
N SER A 410 2.42 9.09 -27.42
CA SER A 410 3.50 9.15 -26.43
C SER A 410 2.99 9.52 -25.03
N ARG A 411 2.00 10.42 -24.98
CA ARG A 411 1.36 10.93 -23.77
C ARG A 411 -0.12 10.58 -23.67
N TRP A 412 -0.54 9.49 -24.31
CA TRP A 412 -1.92 9.00 -24.25
C TRP A 412 -2.45 8.98 -22.79
N PRO A 413 -3.63 9.56 -22.49
CA PRO A 413 -4.69 9.96 -23.41
C PRO A 413 -4.57 11.34 -24.08
N SER A 414 -3.55 12.13 -23.78
CA SER A 414 -3.34 13.41 -24.46
C SER A 414 -2.80 13.18 -25.87
N ILE A 415 -3.50 13.67 -26.89
CA ILE A 415 -3.12 13.49 -28.29
C ILE A 415 -1.93 14.36 -28.71
N THR A 416 -1.65 15.45 -28.00
CA THR A 416 -0.53 16.35 -28.32
C THR A 416 0.73 15.87 -27.60
N PRO A 417 1.77 15.43 -28.33
CA PRO A 417 3.01 14.98 -27.73
C PRO A 417 3.69 16.11 -26.96
N LYS A 418 4.44 15.74 -25.93
CA LYS A 418 5.02 16.72 -25.00
C LYS A 418 6.00 17.63 -25.74
N SER A 419 6.88 17.04 -26.57
CA SER A 419 7.88 17.79 -27.35
C SER A 419 7.26 18.75 -28.36
N ILE A 420 6.23 18.32 -29.09
CA ILE A 420 5.54 19.15 -30.09
C ILE A 420 4.85 20.35 -29.43
N ARG A 421 4.19 20.13 -28.28
CA ARG A 421 3.61 21.24 -27.51
C ARG A 421 4.67 22.27 -27.12
N TYR A 422 5.84 21.82 -26.66
CA TYR A 422 6.92 22.73 -26.30
C TYR A 422 7.49 23.47 -27.49
N TYR A 423 7.69 22.77 -28.59
CA TYR A 423 8.20 23.38 -29.82
C TYR A 423 7.31 24.54 -30.27
N ILE A 424 5.99 24.33 -30.28
CA ILE A 424 5.01 25.38 -30.59
C ILE A 424 5.13 26.55 -29.59
N MET A 425 5.15 26.25 -28.28
CA MET A 425 5.14 27.28 -27.24
C MET A 425 6.40 28.17 -27.22
N TYR A 426 7.57 27.64 -27.59
CA TYR A 426 8.85 28.33 -27.37
C TYR A 426 9.62 28.66 -28.65
N PHE A 427 9.31 28.01 -29.77
CA PHE A 427 10.05 28.17 -31.02
C PHE A 427 9.17 28.61 -32.20
N LYS A 428 7.83 28.56 -32.06
CA LYS A 428 6.88 29.04 -33.07
C LYS A 428 5.80 29.94 -32.42
N GLU A 429 6.20 31.12 -31.96
CA GLU A 429 5.25 32.19 -31.60
C GLU A 429 4.52 32.66 -32.89
N ASP A 430 3.19 32.58 -32.91
CA ASP A 430 2.25 33.19 -33.90
C ASP A 430 1.80 32.45 -35.17
N GLU A 431 2.12 31.17 -35.40
CA GLU A 431 1.61 30.47 -36.60
C GLU A 431 0.40 29.53 -36.33
N LYS A 432 -0.73 29.78 -37.02
CA LYS A 432 -1.86 28.85 -37.14
C LYS A 432 -1.53 27.70 -38.10
N GLU A 433 -0.40 27.05 -37.90
CA GLU A 433 -0.02 25.88 -38.69
C GLU A 433 -0.79 24.64 -38.22
N GLU A 434 -1.10 23.76 -39.17
CA GLU A 434 -1.69 22.46 -38.86
C GLU A 434 -0.70 21.63 -38.04
N ILE A 435 -1.13 21.11 -36.88
CA ILE A 435 -0.26 20.46 -35.89
C ILE A 435 0.58 19.30 -36.47
N VAL A 436 0.07 18.64 -37.52
CA VAL A 436 0.77 17.57 -38.23
C VAL A 436 1.97 18.11 -39.00
N ASN A 437 1.86 19.27 -39.64
CA ASN A 437 2.96 19.90 -40.38
C ASN A 437 4.07 20.33 -39.43
N VAL A 438 3.71 20.95 -38.30
CA VAL A 438 4.66 21.34 -37.25
C VAL A 438 5.43 20.12 -36.74
N ALA A 439 4.71 19.03 -36.46
CA ALA A 439 5.31 17.78 -36.02
C ALA A 439 6.23 17.17 -37.10
N GLU A 440 5.85 17.23 -38.37
CA GLU A 440 6.67 16.74 -39.49
C GLU A 440 7.98 17.52 -39.62
N GLU A 441 7.92 18.85 -39.59
CA GLU A 441 9.09 19.73 -39.65
C GLU A 441 10.06 19.41 -38.52
N LEU A 442 9.54 19.38 -37.28
CA LEU A 442 10.34 19.10 -36.09
C LEU A 442 10.99 17.72 -36.14
N ILE A 443 10.25 16.67 -36.52
CA ILE A 443 10.81 15.32 -36.62
C ILE A 443 11.90 15.26 -37.70
N LYS A 444 11.69 15.89 -38.87
CA LYS A 444 12.71 15.93 -39.92
C LYS A 444 13.97 16.68 -39.47
N GLU A 445 13.81 17.80 -38.78
CA GLU A 445 14.91 18.57 -38.21
C GLU A 445 15.76 17.68 -37.29
N VAL A 446 15.13 17.07 -36.30
CA VAL A 446 15.80 16.22 -35.30
C VAL A 446 16.49 15.03 -35.96
N LEU A 447 15.80 14.30 -36.84
CA LEU A 447 16.39 13.13 -37.49
C LEU A 447 17.55 13.50 -38.43
N THR A 448 17.50 14.69 -39.04
CA THR A 448 18.61 15.22 -39.85
C THR A 448 19.81 15.57 -38.97
N ALA A 449 19.58 16.24 -37.84
CA ALA A 449 20.62 16.59 -36.88
C ALA A 449 21.35 15.36 -36.30
N LEU A 450 20.63 14.24 -36.15
CA LEU A 450 21.18 12.96 -35.68
C LEU A 450 21.81 12.10 -36.80
N ASP A 451 21.83 12.58 -38.04
CA ASP A 451 22.26 11.80 -39.22
C ASP A 451 21.51 10.46 -39.32
N ILE A 452 20.18 10.50 -39.18
CA ILE A 452 19.29 9.35 -39.28
C ILE A 452 18.44 9.48 -40.53
N ARG A 453 18.54 8.49 -41.42
CA ARG A 453 17.70 8.42 -42.62
C ARG A 453 16.25 8.11 -42.22
N PHE A 454 15.33 8.97 -42.65
CA PHE A 454 13.89 8.81 -42.42
C PHE A 454 13.12 8.44 -43.70
N PRO A 455 11.92 7.83 -43.58
CA PRO A 455 11.11 7.44 -44.73
C PRO A 455 10.69 8.63 -45.58
N ARG A 456 10.66 8.45 -46.92
CA ARG A 456 10.21 9.49 -47.86
C ARG A 456 8.73 9.89 -47.70
N ASN A 457 7.92 9.02 -47.10
CA ASN A 457 6.49 9.18 -46.87
C ASN A 457 6.16 9.50 -45.41
N ILE A 458 7.01 10.29 -44.75
CA ILE A 458 6.89 10.63 -43.34
C ILE A 458 5.57 11.36 -43.03
N ASP A 459 5.18 12.30 -43.89
CA ASP A 459 3.88 12.98 -43.94
C ASP A 459 2.72 11.99 -43.78
N THR A 460 2.71 10.96 -44.62
CA THR A 460 1.63 9.97 -44.68
C THR A 460 1.64 9.05 -43.45
N ILE A 461 2.82 8.78 -42.87
CA ILE A 461 2.95 7.97 -41.65
C ILE A 461 2.43 8.77 -40.44
N LEU A 462 2.81 10.04 -40.35
CA LEU A 462 2.46 10.93 -39.27
C LEU A 462 0.94 11.21 -39.25
N GLU A 463 0.36 11.51 -40.42
CA GLU A 463 -1.07 11.71 -40.61
C GLU A 463 -1.89 10.46 -40.22
N LYS A 464 -1.40 9.26 -40.56
CA LYS A 464 -2.02 7.99 -40.13
C LYS A 464 -2.01 7.84 -38.62
N GLY A 465 -0.92 8.22 -37.97
CA GLY A 465 -0.81 8.24 -36.51
C GLY A 465 -1.79 9.20 -35.86
N TYR A 466 -1.88 10.42 -36.40
CA TYR A 466 -2.78 11.46 -35.90
C TYR A 466 -4.25 11.04 -36.01
N ARG A 467 -4.67 10.52 -37.16
CA ARG A 467 -6.03 9.96 -37.35
C ARG A 467 -6.33 8.80 -36.41
N LEU A 468 -5.34 7.96 -36.10
CA LEU A 468 -5.50 6.90 -35.12
C LEU A 468 -5.73 7.48 -33.72
N ALA A 469 -4.96 8.48 -33.30
CA ALA A 469 -5.12 9.15 -32.01
C ALA A 469 -6.50 9.79 -31.87
N LEU A 470 -6.98 10.51 -32.90
CA LEU A 470 -8.33 11.09 -32.92
C LEU A 470 -9.44 10.02 -32.80
N LYS A 471 -9.26 8.88 -33.48
CA LYS A 471 -10.22 7.76 -33.38
C LYS A 471 -10.25 7.18 -31.95
N LEU A 472 -9.10 7.07 -31.30
CA LEU A 472 -9.02 6.58 -29.92
C LEU A 472 -9.61 7.60 -28.95
N GLU A 473 -9.42 8.90 -29.18
CA GLU A 473 -9.96 9.98 -28.33
C GLU A 473 -11.47 9.96 -28.34
N GLY A 474 -12.09 9.90 -29.53
CA GLY A 474 -13.54 9.75 -29.64
C GLY A 474 -14.08 8.44 -29.04
N SER A 475 -13.24 7.42 -28.85
CA SER A 475 -13.62 6.18 -28.14
C SER A 475 -13.48 6.33 -26.62
N LEU A 476 -12.43 7.02 -26.16
CA LEU A 476 -12.19 7.34 -24.75
C LEU A 476 -13.32 8.20 -24.17
N GLU A 477 -13.78 9.22 -24.89
CA GLU A 477 -14.91 10.05 -24.47
C GLU A 477 -16.20 9.23 -24.28
N LYS A 478 -16.44 8.24 -25.15
CA LYS A 478 -17.59 7.34 -25.03
C LYS A 478 -17.46 6.45 -23.80
N ASP A 479 -16.27 5.90 -23.57
CA ASP A 479 -15.99 5.05 -22.41
C ASP A 479 -16.18 5.81 -21.09
N GLN A 480 -15.70 7.06 -21.01
CA GLN A 480 -15.90 7.91 -19.84
C GLN A 480 -17.38 8.12 -19.52
N ARG A 481 -18.23 8.31 -20.54
CA ARG A 481 -19.69 8.41 -20.36
C ARG A 481 -20.29 7.10 -19.84
N ILE A 482 -19.83 5.95 -20.33
CA ILE A 482 -20.26 4.62 -19.85
C ILE A 482 -19.90 4.45 -18.37
N LEU A 483 -18.66 4.77 -17.99
CA LEU A 483 -18.19 4.66 -16.61
C LEU A 483 -18.95 5.59 -15.67
N LEU A 484 -19.18 6.85 -16.07
CA LEU A 484 -19.94 7.82 -15.27
C LEU A 484 -21.40 7.41 -15.11
N LYS A 485 -22.03 6.86 -16.15
CA LYS A 485 -23.41 6.33 -16.08
C LYS A 485 -23.51 5.19 -15.06
N ASN A 486 -22.59 4.22 -15.13
CA ASN A 486 -22.55 3.09 -14.20
C ASN A 486 -22.33 3.53 -12.74
N ILE A 487 -21.53 4.58 -12.51
CA ILE A 487 -21.34 5.15 -11.16
C ILE A 487 -22.63 5.80 -10.67
N LYS A 488 -23.30 6.61 -11.51
CA LYS A 488 -24.58 7.26 -11.16
C LYS A 488 -25.69 6.24 -10.87
N GLU A 489 -25.77 5.16 -11.63
CA GLU A 489 -26.76 4.08 -11.42
C GLU A 489 -26.50 3.29 -10.13
N LYS A 490 -25.24 3.15 -9.71
CA LYS A 490 -24.91 2.53 -8.42
C LYS A 490 -25.18 3.44 -7.24
N LEU A 491 -24.95 4.75 -7.39
CA LEU A 491 -25.23 5.74 -6.33
C LEU A 491 -26.72 6.08 -6.21
N GLY A 492 -27.50 5.94 -7.29
CA GLY A 492 -28.95 6.17 -7.31
C GLY A 492 -29.82 4.99 -6.86
N ASN A 493 -29.21 3.85 -6.51
CA ASN A 493 -29.90 2.63 -6.07
C ASN A 493 -29.60 2.24 -4.61
N ASN A 494 -29.14 3.18 -3.78
CA ASN A 494 -29.17 2.99 -2.33
C ASN A 494 -30.53 3.47 -1.81
N PRO A 495 -31.42 2.57 -1.30
CA PRO A 495 -32.61 2.97 -0.57
C PRO A 495 -32.28 3.71 0.74
#